data_AF-F8CP71-F1
#
_entry.id   AF-F8CP71-F1
#
_cell.length_a   1.000
_cell.length_b   1.000
_cell.length_c   1.000
_cell.angle_alpha   90.00
_cell.angle_beta   90.00
_cell.angle_gamma   90.00
#
_symmetry.space_group_name_H-M   'P 1'
#
loop_
_entity.id
_entity.type
_entity.pdbx_description
1 polymer ?
#
loop_
_entity_poly.entity_id
_entity_poly.type
_entity_poly.pdbx_seq_one_letter_code
_entity_poly.pdbx_strand_id
1 'polypeptide(L)'
;MFFGLFRKRKKEPSRPADPLAAFDQLIGNLDRQAAEVRKSAATLLALKADLARAEERYARRLGELTARRATAKERGDAQAVRVLEKDQAQAEDLLASTRDALARAVSDGRLLLEAASELGDRVAELRRERESASARLTAGGLVTEALRERVARFDEALVVDAARDEVERAHALADIYRDEKAQED
;
A
#
# COMPACT_ATOMS: atom_id res chain seq x y z
N MET A 1 21.84 -44.09 -29.75
CA MET A 1 20.88 -44.26 -28.63
C MET A 1 21.48 -43.64 -27.39
N PHE A 2 21.02 -42.45 -26.97
CA PHE A 2 21.34 -41.92 -25.64
C PHE A 2 20.13 -41.13 -25.13
N PHE A 3 19.29 -41.81 -24.34
CA PHE A 3 18.19 -41.19 -23.60
C PHE A 3 18.76 -40.55 -22.33
N GLY A 4 18.93 -39.23 -22.35
CA GLY A 4 19.25 -38.43 -21.17
C GLY A 4 18.02 -38.28 -20.28
N LEU A 5 18.08 -38.92 -19.10
CA LEU A 5 17.10 -38.81 -18.02
C LEU A 5 17.00 -37.36 -17.51
N PHE A 6 15.93 -36.66 -17.90
CA PHE A 6 15.51 -35.42 -17.23
C PHE A 6 14.85 -35.75 -15.89
N ARG A 7 15.64 -35.62 -14.80
CA ARG A 7 15.16 -35.59 -13.41
C ARG A 7 14.24 -34.37 -13.23
N LYS A 8 12.93 -34.58 -13.23
CA LYS A 8 11.94 -33.59 -12.79
C LYS A 8 12.19 -33.29 -11.30
N ARG A 9 12.77 -32.12 -11.00
CA ARG A 9 12.72 -31.52 -9.66
C ARG A 9 11.25 -31.27 -9.34
N LYS A 10 10.68 -32.08 -8.45
CA LYS A 10 9.36 -31.84 -7.85
C LYS A 10 9.46 -30.48 -7.14
N LYS A 11 8.75 -29.47 -7.64
CA LYS A 11 8.48 -28.25 -6.86
C LYS A 11 7.73 -28.70 -5.61
N GLU A 12 8.35 -28.52 -4.44
CA GLU A 12 7.62 -28.58 -3.17
C GLU A 12 6.41 -27.64 -3.25
N PRO A 13 5.26 -28.02 -2.68
CA PRO A 13 4.13 -27.13 -2.60
C PRO A 13 4.59 -25.90 -1.81
N SER A 14 4.63 -24.74 -2.47
CA SER A 14 4.89 -23.47 -1.81
C SER A 14 3.93 -23.37 -0.63
N ARG A 15 4.47 -23.22 0.60
CA ARG A 15 3.68 -22.83 1.78
C ARG A 15 2.64 -21.79 1.36
N PRO A 16 1.39 -21.88 1.83
CA PRO A 16 0.42 -20.81 1.58
C PRO A 16 1.10 -19.51 1.97
N ALA A 17 1.25 -18.58 1.01
CA ALA A 17 1.88 -17.30 1.24
C ALA A 17 1.18 -16.67 2.44
N ASP A 18 1.95 -16.29 3.47
CA ASP A 18 1.39 -15.64 4.65
C ASP A 18 0.60 -14.41 4.18
N PRO A 19 -0.74 -14.42 4.30
CA PRO A 19 -1.58 -13.37 3.74
C PRO A 19 -1.31 -12.03 4.42
N LEU A 20 -0.91 -12.03 5.70
CA LEU A 20 -0.54 -10.80 6.40
C LEU A 20 0.77 -10.23 5.85
N ALA A 21 1.75 -11.09 5.56
CA ALA A 21 2.99 -10.66 4.91
C ALA A 21 2.75 -10.05 3.52
N ALA A 22 1.75 -10.56 2.77
CA ALA A 22 1.36 -9.97 1.48
C ALA A 22 0.76 -8.57 1.64
N PHE A 23 -0.10 -8.35 2.65
CA PHE A 23 -0.60 -7.01 2.99
C PHE A 23 0.54 -6.08 3.39
N ASP A 24 1.44 -6.53 4.27
CA ASP A 24 2.56 -5.72 4.77
C ASP A 24 3.50 -5.29 3.62
N GLN A 25 3.75 -6.18 2.65
CA GLN A 25 4.51 -5.86 1.43
C GLN A 25 3.79 -4.82 0.56
N LEU A 26 2.48 -4.99 0.32
CA LEU A 26 1.70 -4.07 -0.51
C LEU A 26 1.63 -2.68 0.13
N ILE A 27 1.33 -2.61 1.44
CA ILE A 27 1.33 -1.37 2.22
C ILE A 27 2.69 -0.69 2.12
N GLY A 28 3.77 -1.42 2.37
CA GLY A 28 5.12 -0.87 2.31
C GLY A 28 5.55 -0.39 0.92
N ASN A 29 5.02 -0.97 -0.15
CA ASN A 29 5.25 -0.49 -1.52
C ASN A 29 4.46 0.79 -1.81
N LEU A 30 3.19 0.86 -1.41
CA LEU A 30 2.35 2.04 -1.59
C LEU A 30 2.86 3.23 -0.74
N ASP A 31 3.31 2.99 0.48
CA ASP A 31 3.94 4.02 1.33
C ASP A 31 5.18 4.63 0.66
N ARG A 32 6.02 3.79 0.05
CA ARG A 32 7.20 4.24 -0.73
C ARG A 32 6.78 5.05 -1.96
N GLN A 33 5.78 4.59 -2.71
CA GLN A 33 5.25 5.34 -3.85
C GLN A 33 4.69 6.70 -3.42
N ALA A 34 3.87 6.73 -2.36
CA ALA A 34 3.32 7.97 -1.83
C ALA A 34 4.42 8.95 -1.38
N ALA A 35 5.51 8.45 -0.81
CA ALA A 35 6.65 9.27 -0.44
C ALA A 35 7.34 9.91 -1.67
N GLU A 36 7.55 9.15 -2.74
CA GLU A 36 8.13 9.67 -3.99
C GLU A 36 7.20 10.67 -4.69
N VAL A 37 5.88 10.43 -4.68
CA VAL A 37 4.90 11.38 -5.21
C VAL A 37 4.91 12.68 -4.41
N ARG A 38 4.92 12.61 -3.07
CA ARG A 38 5.03 13.81 -2.20
C ARG A 38 6.33 14.58 -2.45
N LYS A 39 7.44 13.88 -2.63
CA LYS A 39 8.74 14.49 -2.96
C LYS A 39 8.66 15.24 -4.30
N SER A 40 8.05 14.62 -5.31
CA SER A 40 7.84 15.24 -6.62
C SER A 40 6.87 16.43 -6.57
N ALA A 41 5.85 16.38 -5.72
CA ALA A 41 4.97 17.52 -5.47
C ALA A 41 5.73 18.68 -4.79
N ALA A 42 6.62 18.38 -3.84
CA ALA A 42 7.43 19.38 -3.16
C ALA A 42 8.42 20.07 -4.11
N THR A 43 9.02 19.34 -5.05
CA THR A 43 9.90 19.95 -6.07
C THR A 43 9.12 20.87 -7.02
N LEU A 44 7.91 20.48 -7.43
CA LEU A 44 7.04 21.37 -8.22
C LEU A 44 6.59 22.62 -7.45
N LEU A 45 6.37 22.50 -6.14
CA LEU A 45 6.04 23.65 -5.29
C LEU A 45 7.21 24.65 -5.20
N ALA A 46 8.45 24.14 -5.09
CA ALA A 46 9.64 24.97 -5.14
C ALA A 46 9.79 25.65 -6.51
N LEU A 47 9.63 24.89 -7.60
CA LEU A 47 9.66 25.41 -8.96
C LEU A 47 8.60 26.49 -9.19
N LYS A 48 7.37 26.29 -8.69
CA LYS A 48 6.29 27.28 -8.74
C LYS A 48 6.72 28.60 -8.09
N ALA A 49 7.35 28.56 -6.92
CA ALA A 49 7.81 29.77 -6.24
C ALA A 49 8.88 30.52 -7.06
N ASP A 50 9.81 29.79 -7.68
CA ASP A 50 10.85 30.39 -8.51
C ASP A 50 10.29 30.98 -9.81
N LEU A 51 9.34 30.30 -10.45
CA LEU A 51 8.64 30.77 -11.64
C LEU A 51 7.78 32.00 -11.33
N ALA A 52 7.08 32.04 -10.20
CA ALA A 52 6.30 33.22 -9.79
C ALA A 52 7.21 34.45 -9.59
N ARG A 53 8.35 34.29 -8.93
CA ARG A 53 9.34 35.37 -8.80
C ARG A 53 9.91 35.79 -10.16
N ALA A 54 10.12 34.84 -11.08
CA ALA A 54 10.58 35.14 -12.42
C ALA A 54 9.53 35.93 -13.23
N GLU A 55 8.26 35.54 -13.13
CA GLU A 55 7.14 36.26 -13.75
C GLU A 55 7.11 37.72 -13.28
N GLU A 56 7.17 37.96 -11.97
CA GLU A 56 7.20 39.31 -11.41
C GLU A 56 8.40 40.13 -11.92
N ARG A 57 9.60 39.52 -11.99
CA ARG A 57 10.80 40.19 -12.52
C ARG A 57 10.63 40.55 -13.99
N TYR A 58 10.11 39.65 -14.82
CA TYR A 58 9.91 39.92 -16.24
C TYR A 58 8.80 40.94 -16.49
N ALA A 59 7.70 40.89 -15.74
CA ALA A 59 6.63 41.88 -15.79
C ALA A 59 7.16 43.28 -15.43
N ARG A 60 7.99 43.39 -14.38
CA ARG A 60 8.63 44.66 -14.00
C ARG A 60 9.57 45.16 -15.10
N ARG A 61 10.44 44.29 -15.62
CA ARG A 61 11.36 44.63 -16.71
C ARG A 61 10.61 45.12 -17.95
N LEU A 62 9.48 44.51 -18.28
CA LEU A 62 8.64 44.92 -19.40
C LEU A 62 8.06 46.33 -19.19
N GLY A 63 7.60 46.64 -17.99
CA GLY A 63 7.15 47.99 -17.61
C GLY A 63 8.27 49.02 -17.74
N GLU A 64 9.48 48.69 -17.27
CA GLU A 64 10.66 49.57 -17.40
C GLU A 64 11.05 49.81 -18.87
N LEU A 65 11.07 48.77 -19.70
CA LEU A 65 11.36 48.88 -21.13
C LEU A 65 10.31 49.73 -21.85
N THR A 66 9.04 49.55 -21.50
CA THR A 66 7.92 50.35 -22.05
C THR A 66 8.10 51.83 -21.71
N ALA A 67 8.40 52.16 -20.45
CA ALA A 67 8.65 53.54 -20.02
C ALA A 67 9.87 54.15 -20.74
N ARG A 68 10.99 53.44 -20.80
CA ARG A 68 12.20 53.90 -21.50
C ARG A 68 11.95 54.12 -22.99
N ARG A 69 11.17 53.25 -23.64
CA ARG A 69 10.80 53.38 -25.05
C ARG A 69 9.94 54.62 -25.28
N ALA A 70 8.99 54.92 -24.40
CA ALA A 70 8.19 56.14 -24.47
C ALA A 70 9.09 57.40 -24.41
N THR A 71 10.02 57.45 -23.44
CA THR A 71 10.98 58.55 -23.34
C THR A 71 11.89 58.67 -24.57
N ALA A 72 12.35 57.55 -25.15
CA ALA A 72 13.15 57.56 -26.37
C ALA A 72 12.37 58.10 -27.58
N LYS A 73 11.07 57.76 -27.70
CA LYS A 73 10.17 58.31 -28.71
C LYS A 73 9.99 59.82 -28.56
N GLU A 74 9.75 60.30 -27.34
CA GLU A 74 9.61 61.74 -27.04
C GLU A 74 10.87 62.53 -27.41
N ARG A 75 12.05 61.93 -27.25
CA ARG A 75 13.34 62.53 -27.61
C ARG A 75 13.71 62.39 -29.09
N GLY A 76 12.92 61.68 -29.89
CA GLY A 76 13.21 61.42 -31.30
C GLY A 76 14.38 60.47 -31.55
N ASP A 77 14.81 59.68 -30.56
CA ASP A 77 15.93 58.73 -30.71
C ASP A 77 15.44 57.42 -31.35
N ALA A 78 15.42 57.41 -32.68
CA ALA A 78 14.95 56.27 -33.47
C ALA A 78 15.79 54.99 -33.25
N GLN A 79 17.08 55.12 -32.94
CA GLN A 79 17.96 53.96 -32.72
C GLN A 79 17.66 53.31 -31.37
N ALA A 80 17.54 54.12 -30.31
CA ALA A 80 17.15 53.61 -28.99
C ALA A 80 15.77 52.94 -29.02
N VAL A 81 14.81 53.52 -29.76
CA VAL A 81 13.47 52.92 -29.93
C VAL A 81 13.55 51.52 -30.53
N ARG A 82 14.32 51.32 -31.61
CA ARG A 82 14.46 50.01 -32.26
C ARG A 82 15.09 48.96 -31.35
N VAL A 83 16.12 49.32 -30.57
CA VAL A 83 16.76 48.41 -29.61
C VAL A 83 15.78 48.03 -28.52
N LEU A 84 15.08 49.02 -27.94
CA LEU A 84 14.11 48.79 -26.87
C LEU A 84 12.91 47.96 -27.33
N GLU A 85 12.49 48.07 -28.60
CA GLU A 85 11.44 47.21 -29.18
C GLU A 85 11.85 45.75 -29.24
N LYS A 86 13.11 45.48 -29.63
CA LYS A 86 13.65 44.12 -29.65
C LYS A 86 13.75 43.54 -28.23
N ASP A 87 14.26 44.33 -27.29
CA ASP A 87 14.36 43.92 -25.89
C ASP A 87 12.98 43.69 -25.26
N GLN A 88 11.99 44.50 -25.64
CA GLN A 88 10.61 44.36 -25.20
C GLN A 88 10.02 43.04 -25.71
N ALA A 89 10.15 42.74 -27.01
CA ALA A 89 9.68 41.49 -27.59
C ALA A 89 10.32 40.27 -26.90
N GLN A 90 11.63 40.30 -26.64
CA GLN A 90 12.29 39.23 -25.90
C GLN A 90 11.77 39.08 -24.47
N ALA A 91 11.51 40.19 -23.76
CA ALA A 91 10.95 40.16 -22.42
C ALA A 91 9.50 39.64 -22.40
N GLU A 92 8.71 39.93 -23.44
CA GLU A 92 7.35 39.41 -23.64
C GLU A 92 7.38 37.89 -23.84
N ASP A 93 8.25 37.38 -24.70
CA ASP A 93 8.41 35.94 -24.94
C ASP A 93 8.83 35.18 -23.67
N LEU A 94 9.77 35.75 -22.91
CA LEU A 94 10.20 35.19 -21.62
C LEU A 94 9.07 35.21 -20.58
N LEU A 95 8.29 36.29 -20.53
CA LEU A 95 7.14 36.39 -19.62
C LEU A 95 6.06 35.37 -19.98
N ALA A 96 5.73 35.24 -21.26
CA ALA A 96 4.72 34.28 -21.75
C ALA A 96 5.14 32.84 -21.44
N SER A 97 6.37 32.45 -21.80
CA SER A 97 6.87 31.10 -21.51
C SER A 97 6.96 30.80 -20.02
N THR A 98 7.30 31.79 -19.18
CA THR A 98 7.32 31.64 -17.72
C THR A 98 5.91 31.43 -17.16
N ARG A 99 4.90 32.16 -17.66
CA ARG A 99 3.50 31.98 -17.27
C ARG A 99 2.97 30.60 -17.65
N ASP A 100 3.29 30.13 -18.84
CA ASP A 100 2.91 28.78 -19.29
C ASP A 100 3.56 27.70 -18.41
N ALA A 101 4.85 27.85 -18.11
CA ALA A 101 5.56 26.94 -17.22
C ALA A 101 4.97 26.96 -15.79
N LEU A 102 4.61 28.16 -15.29
CA LEU A 102 3.98 28.31 -13.98
C LEU A 102 2.61 27.63 -13.93
N ALA A 103 1.79 27.83 -14.96
CA ALA A 103 0.48 27.19 -15.07
C ALA A 103 0.59 25.66 -15.09
N ARG A 104 1.55 25.11 -15.85
CA ARG A 104 1.83 23.67 -15.86
C ARG A 104 2.29 23.17 -14.49
N ALA A 105 3.25 23.84 -13.86
CA ALA A 105 3.75 23.46 -12.54
C ALA A 105 2.65 23.47 -11.46
N VAL A 106 1.70 24.41 -11.55
CA VAL A 106 0.51 24.45 -10.67
C VAL A 106 -0.43 23.28 -10.93
N SER A 107 -0.72 22.98 -12.20
CA SER A 107 -1.59 21.87 -12.60
C SER A 107 -0.99 20.53 -12.17
N ASP A 108 0.26 20.27 -12.55
CA ASP A 108 0.96 19.02 -12.26
C ASP A 108 1.17 18.84 -10.75
N GLY A 109 1.49 19.92 -10.04
CA GLY A 109 1.60 19.91 -8.58
C GLY A 109 0.30 19.52 -7.90
N ARG A 110 -0.85 19.98 -8.40
CA ARG A 110 -2.16 19.59 -7.89
C ARG A 110 -2.44 18.10 -8.12
N LEU A 111 -2.17 17.59 -9.32
CA LEU A 111 -2.36 16.17 -9.65
C LEU A 111 -1.49 15.26 -8.77
N LEU A 112 -0.23 15.63 -8.52
CA LEU A 112 0.64 14.85 -7.63
C LEU A 112 0.15 14.86 -6.18
N LEU A 113 -0.35 16.00 -5.68
CA LEU A 113 -0.91 16.05 -4.32
C LEU A 113 -2.18 15.21 -4.19
N GLU A 114 -3.04 15.22 -5.20
CA GLU A 114 -4.23 14.36 -5.27
C GLU A 114 -3.84 12.88 -5.28
N ALA A 115 -2.94 12.47 -6.17
CA ALA A 115 -2.43 11.10 -6.22
C ALA A 115 -1.76 10.67 -4.90
N ALA A 116 -1.02 11.56 -4.23
CA ALA A 116 -0.44 11.27 -2.92
C ALA A 116 -1.51 11.08 -1.83
N SER A 117 -2.63 11.81 -1.90
CA SER A 117 -3.77 11.65 -1.00
C SER A 117 -4.44 10.30 -1.22
N GLU A 118 -4.76 9.96 -2.47
CA GLU A 118 -5.40 8.69 -2.83
C GLU A 118 -4.57 7.47 -2.41
N LEU A 119 -3.24 7.52 -2.61
CA LEU A 119 -2.33 6.48 -2.13
C LEU A 119 -2.37 6.37 -0.59
N GLY A 120 -2.43 7.51 0.12
CA GLY A 120 -2.56 7.55 1.57
C GLY A 120 -3.86 6.90 2.08
N ASP A 121 -4.98 7.22 1.43
CA ASP A 121 -6.29 6.65 1.75
C ASP A 121 -6.31 5.14 1.51
N ARG A 122 -5.73 4.70 0.40
CA ARG A 122 -5.62 3.27 0.08
C ARG A 122 -4.74 2.52 1.07
N VAL A 123 -3.64 3.12 1.53
CA VAL A 123 -2.80 2.55 2.60
C VAL A 123 -3.60 2.42 3.90
N ALA A 124 -4.38 3.44 4.28
CA ALA A 124 -5.19 3.42 5.48
C ALA A 124 -6.31 2.36 5.42
N GLU A 125 -6.90 2.16 4.24
CA GLU A 125 -7.84 1.07 3.99
C GLU A 125 -7.17 -0.30 4.13
N LEU A 126 -6.04 -0.53 3.47
CA LEU A 126 -5.31 -1.81 3.54
C LEU A 126 -4.84 -2.13 4.95
N ARG A 127 -4.45 -1.14 5.76
CA ARG A 127 -4.11 -1.36 7.18
C ARG A 127 -5.31 -1.86 7.99
N ARG A 128 -6.50 -1.30 7.75
CA ARG A 128 -7.76 -1.77 8.38
C ARG A 128 -8.12 -3.19 7.92
N GLU A 129 -7.97 -3.47 6.63
CA GLU A 129 -8.18 -4.82 6.09
C GLU A 129 -7.21 -5.84 6.70
N ARG A 130 -5.92 -5.48 6.80
CA ARG A 130 -4.87 -6.30 7.40
C ARG A 130 -5.13 -6.57 8.88
N GLU A 131 -5.58 -5.58 9.64
CA GLU A 131 -5.98 -5.74 11.04
C GLU A 131 -7.17 -6.70 11.18
N SER A 132 -8.21 -6.52 10.35
CA SER A 132 -9.37 -7.41 10.29
C SER A 132 -8.99 -8.85 9.92
N ALA A 133 -8.11 -9.02 8.91
CA ALA A 133 -7.59 -10.32 8.52
C ALA A 133 -6.80 -10.99 9.65
N SER A 134 -5.96 -10.22 10.36
CA SER A 134 -5.21 -10.71 11.53
C SER A 134 -6.16 -11.22 12.62
N ALA A 135 -7.21 -10.46 12.96
CA ALA A 135 -8.19 -10.86 13.96
C ALA A 135 -8.92 -12.16 13.58
N ARG A 136 -9.28 -12.32 12.30
CA ARG A 136 -9.93 -13.54 11.79
C ARG A 136 -9.01 -14.76 11.86
N LEU A 137 -7.73 -14.59 11.53
CA LEU A 137 -6.75 -15.68 11.62
C LEU A 137 -6.54 -16.13 13.07
N THR A 138 -6.43 -15.19 14.01
CA THR A 138 -6.33 -15.49 15.44
C THR A 138 -7.58 -16.21 15.95
N ALA A 139 -8.79 -15.71 15.62
CA ALA A 139 -10.04 -16.34 16.02
C ALA A 139 -10.19 -17.76 15.44
N GLY A 140 -9.81 -17.98 14.18
CA GLY A 140 -9.81 -19.30 13.56
C GLY A 140 -8.87 -20.29 14.26
N GLY A 141 -7.72 -19.81 14.73
CA GLY A 141 -6.79 -20.58 15.57
C GLY A 141 -7.44 -21.04 16.87
N LEU A 142 -8.06 -20.12 17.61
CA LEU A 142 -8.75 -20.42 18.88
C LEU A 142 -9.88 -21.43 18.70
N VAL A 143 -10.69 -21.29 17.64
CA VAL A 143 -11.77 -22.24 17.34
C VAL A 143 -11.20 -23.62 17.02
N THR A 144 -10.13 -23.69 16.24
CA THR A 144 -9.48 -24.96 15.90
C THR A 144 -8.91 -25.65 17.13
N GLU A 145 -8.29 -24.89 18.06
CA GLU A 145 -7.80 -25.41 19.33
C GLU A 145 -8.93 -25.92 20.23
N ALA A 146 -10.00 -25.14 20.39
CA ALA A 146 -11.17 -25.55 21.16
C ALA A 146 -11.84 -26.82 20.60
N LEU A 147 -11.90 -26.95 19.26
CA LEU A 147 -12.39 -28.17 18.61
C LEU A 147 -11.48 -29.37 18.87
N ARG A 148 -10.15 -29.20 18.81
CA ARG A 148 -9.20 -30.27 19.14
C ARG A 148 -9.33 -30.72 20.59
N GLU A 149 -9.44 -29.78 21.53
CA GLU A 149 -9.63 -30.10 22.94
C GLU A 149 -10.95 -30.85 23.17
N ARG A 150 -12.03 -30.44 22.49
CA ARG A 150 -13.31 -31.13 22.56
C ARG A 150 -13.24 -32.55 22.02
N VAL A 151 -12.53 -32.77 20.90
CA VAL A 151 -12.30 -34.11 20.35
C VAL A 151 -11.51 -34.96 21.34
N ALA A 152 -10.41 -34.43 21.91
CA ALA A 152 -9.62 -35.16 22.89
C ALA A 152 -10.42 -35.59 24.13
N ARG A 153 -11.32 -34.71 24.64
CA ARG A 153 -12.22 -35.06 25.75
C ARG A 153 -13.24 -36.14 25.37
N PHE A 154 -13.74 -36.15 24.13
CA PHE A 154 -14.61 -37.22 23.65
C PHE A 154 -13.87 -38.54 23.56
N ASP A 155 -12.65 -38.55 23.05
CA ASP A 155 -11.81 -39.75 22.98
C ASP A 155 -11.54 -40.31 24.38
N GLU A 156 -11.26 -39.45 25.37
CA GLU A 156 -11.08 -39.87 26.77
C GLU A 156 -12.36 -40.46 27.38
N ALA A 157 -13.52 -39.84 27.13
CA ALA A 157 -14.80 -40.36 27.61
C ALA A 157 -15.12 -41.76 27.02
N LEU A 158 -14.81 -41.98 25.75
CA LEU A 158 -14.98 -43.29 25.11
C LEU A 158 -14.10 -44.37 25.74
N VAL A 159 -12.88 -44.03 26.14
CA VAL A 159 -11.98 -44.96 26.86
C VAL A 159 -12.57 -45.32 28.24
N VAL A 160 -13.11 -44.33 28.95
CA VAL A 160 -13.74 -44.54 30.27
C VAL A 160 -14.99 -45.42 30.14
N ASP A 161 -15.83 -45.20 29.13
CA ASP A 161 -17.03 -46.00 28.91
C ASP A 161 -16.66 -47.45 28.52
N ALA A 162 -15.66 -47.66 27.65
CA ALA A 162 -15.16 -49.00 27.34
C ALA A 162 -14.63 -49.73 28.59
N ALA A 163 -13.95 -49.02 29.50
CA ALA A 163 -13.50 -49.59 30.77
C ALA A 163 -14.66 -49.95 31.69
N ARG A 164 -15.74 -49.15 31.74
CA ARG A 164 -16.97 -49.47 32.49
C ARG A 164 -17.64 -50.73 31.95
N ASP A 165 -17.79 -50.84 30.64
CA ASP A 165 -18.37 -52.01 29.99
C ASP A 165 -17.57 -53.29 30.29
N GLU A 166 -16.25 -53.20 30.42
CA GLU A 166 -15.39 -54.33 30.80
C GLU A 166 -15.56 -54.72 32.28
N VAL A 167 -15.71 -53.74 33.17
CA VAL A 167 -16.01 -53.97 34.58
C VAL A 167 -17.40 -54.60 34.76
N GLU A 168 -18.42 -54.09 34.07
CA GLU A 168 -19.78 -54.68 34.10
C GLU A 168 -19.78 -56.11 33.58
N ARG A 169 -19.05 -56.40 32.50
CA ARG A 169 -18.88 -57.76 31.99
C ARG A 169 -18.20 -58.68 33.02
N ALA A 170 -17.17 -58.19 33.71
CA ALA A 170 -16.51 -58.96 34.76
C ALA A 170 -17.44 -59.25 35.95
N HIS A 171 -18.28 -58.28 36.34
CA HIS A 171 -19.30 -58.46 37.38
C HIS A 171 -20.37 -59.48 36.97
N ALA A 172 -20.92 -59.37 35.76
CA ALA A 172 -21.91 -60.31 35.24
C ALA A 172 -21.35 -61.74 35.18
N LEU A 173 -20.08 -61.91 34.76
CA LEU A 173 -19.41 -63.20 34.76
C LEU A 173 -19.24 -63.76 36.19
N ALA A 174 -18.86 -62.91 37.14
CA ALA A 174 -18.70 -63.31 38.54
C ALA A 174 -20.03 -63.75 39.18
N ASP A 175 -21.15 -63.10 38.84
CA ASP A 175 -22.47 -63.47 39.32
C ASP A 175 -22.92 -64.82 38.73
N ILE A 176 -22.68 -65.07 37.43
CA ILE A 176 -22.92 -66.39 36.80
C ILE A 176 -22.16 -67.49 37.54
N TYR A 177 -20.86 -67.31 37.83
CA TYR A 177 -20.08 -68.30 38.58
C TYR A 177 -20.58 -68.51 40.01
N ARG A 178 -21.14 -67.49 40.67
CA ARG A 178 -21.74 -67.67 42.01
C ARG A 178 -23.03 -68.47 41.93
N ASP A 179 -23.86 -68.20 40.92
CA ASP A 179 -25.13 -68.91 40.72
C ASP A 179 -24.92 -70.37 40.31
N GLU A 180 -23.91 -70.65 39.47
CA GLU A 180 -23.51 -72.01 39.11
C GLU A 180 -23.00 -72.78 40.34
N LYS A 181 -22.15 -72.15 41.16
CA LYS A 181 -21.65 -72.76 42.38
C LYS A 181 -22.75 -73.03 43.42
N ALA A 182 -23.78 -72.18 43.47
CA ALA A 182 -24.93 -72.36 44.34
C ALA A 182 -25.92 -73.43 43.86
N GLN A 183 -25.81 -73.89 42.60
CA GLN A 183 -26.62 -74.97 42.02
C GLN A 183 -25.93 -76.35 42.08
N GLU A 184 -24.63 -76.39 42.38
CA GLU A 184 -23.85 -77.63 42.54
C GLU A 184 -23.80 -78.17 43.98
N ASP A 185 -24.25 -77.39 44.98
CA ASP A 185 -24.44 -77.79 46.39
C ASP A 185 -25.91 -78.20 46.68
#